data_AF-A0A949BY60-F1
#
_entry.id   AF-A0A949BY60-F1
#
_cell.length_a   1.000
_cell.length_b   1.000
_cell.length_c   1.000
_cell.angle_alpha   90.00
_cell.angle_beta   90.00
_cell.angle_gamma   90.00
#
_symmetry.space_group_name_H-M   'P 1'
#
loop_
_entity.id
_entity.type
_entity.pdbx_description
1 polymer ?
#
loop_
_entity_poly.entity_id
_entity_poly.type
_entity_poly.pdbx_seq_one_letter_code
_entity_poly.pdbx_strand_id
1 'polypeptide(L)'
;MRGFIFLFFLFFILAPNLIAEENVSDNMDYLGVYYFRSNFRCSNCYKIEEYTKESVEGFFEKELSSGELVYKVINIDEKENSHFIEGYQLYTKSVVLSRVVSGEETEYKNLQKIWEYLDDKDKFRNYIKEEINSFLHKKKEEEI
;
A
#
# COMPACT_ATOMS: atom_id res chain seq x y z
N MET A 1 34.52 65.12 -16.49
CA MET A 1 34.37 64.82 -15.05
C MET A 1 33.44 63.63 -14.94
N ARG A 2 33.96 62.50 -14.45
CA ARG A 2 33.33 61.22 -14.05
C ARG A 2 31.82 61.00 -14.36
N GLY A 3 31.52 59.95 -15.12
CA GLY A 3 30.19 59.33 -15.22
C GLY A 3 30.12 58.43 -16.47
N PHE A 4 30.38 57.14 -16.35
CA PHE A 4 29.39 56.04 -16.27
C PHE A 4 28.60 55.85 -17.58
N ILE A 5 28.60 54.60 -18.06
CA ILE A 5 27.51 53.89 -18.75
C ILE A 5 27.81 53.36 -20.18
N PHE A 6 27.60 52.04 -20.31
CA PHE A 6 27.47 51.17 -21.49
C PHE A 6 28.72 51.03 -22.38
N LEU A 7 29.19 49.83 -22.72
CA LEU A 7 28.50 48.87 -23.58
C LEU A 7 29.38 47.61 -23.76
N PHE A 8 28.73 46.48 -24.08
CA PHE A 8 29.29 45.18 -24.50
C PHE A 8 29.82 44.24 -23.41
N PHE A 9 28.98 43.31 -22.97
CA PHE A 9 29.18 41.91 -23.34
C PHE A 9 27.82 41.22 -23.47
N LEU A 10 27.46 40.93 -24.72
CA LEU A 10 26.44 39.97 -25.09
C LEU A 10 26.77 38.63 -24.40
N PHE A 11 25.97 38.25 -23.42
CA PHE A 11 25.72 36.84 -23.14
C PHE A 11 24.22 36.61 -23.19
N PHE A 12 23.79 36.49 -24.44
CA PHE A 12 22.57 35.82 -24.85
C PHE A 12 22.70 34.35 -24.42
N ILE A 13 22.24 34.02 -23.21
CA ILE A 13 21.75 32.67 -22.94
C ILE A 13 20.36 32.85 -22.35
N LEU A 14 19.38 32.86 -23.26
CA LEU A 14 18.08 32.27 -23.03
C LEU A 14 18.30 31.00 -22.20
N ALA A 15 17.94 31.02 -20.93
CA ALA A 15 17.69 29.79 -20.22
C ALA A 15 16.43 29.21 -20.89
N PRO A 16 16.52 28.12 -21.67
CA PRO A 16 15.33 27.45 -22.13
C PRO A 16 14.70 26.82 -20.90
N ASN A 17 13.41 27.06 -20.71
CA ASN A 17 12.46 26.27 -19.92
C ASN A 17 13.08 25.46 -18.78
N LEU A 18 12.98 25.99 -17.56
CA LEU A 18 13.03 25.18 -16.35
C LEU A 18 11.72 24.38 -16.25
N ILE A 19 11.53 23.41 -17.14
CA ILE A 19 10.63 22.28 -16.89
C ILE A 19 11.56 21.18 -16.38
N ALA A 20 11.80 21.18 -15.08
CA ALA A 20 12.34 20.01 -14.41
C ALA A 20 11.19 19.00 -14.32
N GLU A 21 11.29 17.98 -15.18
CA GLU A 21 10.64 16.67 -15.16
C GLU A 21 9.66 16.43 -14.01
N GLU A 22 8.37 16.58 -14.30
CA GLU A 22 7.33 15.91 -13.51
C GLU A 22 7.56 14.40 -13.71
N ASN A 23 8.15 13.76 -12.70
CA ASN A 23 8.37 12.32 -12.71
C ASN A 23 7.00 11.64 -12.63
N VAL A 24 6.40 11.37 -13.79
CA VAL A 24 5.28 10.44 -13.91
C VAL A 24 5.85 9.03 -13.77
N SER A 25 6.30 8.68 -12.57
CA SER A 25 6.55 7.30 -12.20
C SER A 25 5.70 6.96 -10.99
N ASP A 26 4.79 5.99 -11.18
CA ASP A 26 4.21 5.13 -10.15
C ASP A 26 2.93 5.56 -9.40
N ASN A 27 1.99 6.22 -10.08
CA ASN A 27 0.63 6.44 -9.58
C ASN A 27 -0.35 5.36 -10.10
N MET A 28 -0.06 4.07 -9.85
CA MET A 28 -1.06 3.03 -10.06
C MET A 28 -1.88 2.81 -8.80
N ASP A 29 -3.19 2.80 -8.95
CA ASP A 29 -4.11 2.47 -7.86
C ASP A 29 -4.07 0.96 -7.60
N TYR A 30 -4.02 0.58 -6.32
CA TYR A 30 -4.08 -0.82 -5.95
C TYR A 30 -4.66 -1.01 -4.55
N LEU A 31 -5.07 -2.24 -4.27
CA LEU A 31 -5.41 -2.71 -2.94
C LEU A 31 -4.24 -3.50 -2.34
N GLY A 32 -3.58 -2.94 -1.34
CA GLY A 32 -2.61 -3.64 -0.51
C GLY A 32 -3.31 -4.56 0.48
N VAL A 33 -2.90 -5.84 0.51
CA VAL A 33 -3.22 -6.80 1.56
C VAL A 33 -1.93 -7.10 2.32
N TYR A 34 -1.81 -6.59 3.53
CA TYR A 34 -0.59 -6.67 4.32
C TYR A 34 -0.77 -7.55 5.54
N TYR A 35 0.04 -8.60 5.65
CA TYR A 35 0.16 -9.35 6.90
C TYR A 35 1.35 -8.83 7.71
N PHE A 36 1.06 -8.18 8.83
CA PHE A 36 2.07 -7.67 9.74
C PHE A 36 2.47 -8.73 10.75
N ARG A 37 3.73 -9.18 10.65
CA ARG A 37 4.36 -10.12 11.57
C ARG A 37 5.41 -9.43 12.46
N SER A 38 5.80 -10.09 13.53
CA SER A 38 7.00 -9.75 14.31
C SER A 38 7.95 -10.96 14.33
N ASN A 39 9.13 -10.81 14.91
CA ASN A 39 10.12 -11.88 15.08
C ASN A 39 9.62 -12.97 16.02
N PHE A 40 8.78 -12.62 17.00
CA PHE A 40 8.12 -13.60 17.85
C PHE A 40 6.95 -14.27 17.10
N ARG A 41 7.07 -15.58 16.89
CA ARG A 41 6.10 -16.38 16.15
C ARG A 41 5.57 -17.54 16.98
N CYS A 42 4.24 -17.71 16.99
CA CYS A 42 3.56 -18.88 17.54
C CYS A 42 2.81 -19.64 16.45
N SER A 43 2.29 -20.82 16.76
CA SER A 43 1.53 -21.67 15.83
C SER A 43 0.37 -20.92 15.17
N ASN A 44 -0.37 -20.11 15.93
CA ASN A 44 -1.48 -19.32 15.39
C ASN A 44 -1.01 -18.21 14.44
N CYS A 45 0.16 -17.60 14.66
CA CYS A 45 0.73 -16.65 13.71
C CYS A 45 1.01 -17.31 12.36
N TYR A 46 1.53 -18.53 12.36
CA TYR A 46 1.76 -19.29 11.11
C TYR A 46 0.44 -19.62 10.40
N LYS A 47 -0.59 -20.04 11.15
CA LYS A 47 -1.92 -20.29 10.58
C LYS A 47 -2.52 -19.04 9.93
N ILE A 48 -2.47 -17.88 10.60
CA ILE A 48 -2.98 -16.63 10.03
C ILE A 48 -2.26 -16.33 8.71
N GLU A 49 -0.92 -16.37 8.70
CA GLU A 49 -0.14 -16.09 7.48
C GLU A 49 -0.52 -17.03 6.34
N GLU A 50 -0.55 -18.34 6.61
CA GLU A 50 -0.88 -19.36 5.63
C GLU A 50 -2.31 -19.18 5.09
N TYR A 51 -3.30 -19.03 5.97
CA TYR A 51 -4.70 -18.91 5.56
C TYR A 51 -4.95 -17.60 4.80
N THR A 52 -4.31 -16.50 5.19
CA THR A 52 -4.37 -15.25 4.44
C THR A 52 -3.76 -15.42 3.05
N LYS A 53 -2.56 -15.99 2.97
CA LYS A 53 -1.87 -16.24 1.69
C LYS A 53 -2.74 -17.09 0.76
N GLU A 54 -3.25 -18.23 1.23
CA GLU A 54 -4.12 -19.12 0.45
C GLU A 54 -5.42 -18.44 0.01
N SER A 55 -5.98 -17.54 0.83
CA SER A 55 -7.18 -16.79 0.46
C SER A 55 -6.90 -15.82 -0.68
N VAL A 56 -5.79 -15.08 -0.57
CA VAL A 56 -5.42 -14.07 -1.56
C VAL A 56 -5.05 -14.73 -2.88
N GLU A 57 -4.12 -15.69 -2.86
CA GLU A 57 -3.68 -16.42 -4.05
C GLU A 57 -4.80 -17.26 -4.68
N GLY A 58 -5.69 -17.84 -3.86
CA GLY A 58 -6.74 -18.73 -4.34
C GLY A 58 -7.98 -18.04 -4.91
N PHE A 59 -8.30 -16.82 -4.48
CA PHE A 59 -9.52 -16.11 -4.92
C PHE A 59 -9.24 -14.90 -5.82
N PHE A 60 -8.04 -14.33 -5.79
CA PHE A 60 -7.72 -13.05 -6.43
C PHE A 60 -6.52 -13.15 -7.39
N GLU A 61 -6.33 -14.31 -8.02
CA GLU A 61 -5.23 -14.54 -8.96
C GLU A 61 -5.19 -13.51 -10.09
N LYS A 62 -6.36 -13.07 -10.59
CA LYS A 62 -6.45 -12.09 -11.67
C LYS A 62 -6.01 -10.71 -11.22
N GLU A 63 -6.46 -10.27 -10.06
CA GLU A 63 -6.15 -8.97 -9.45
C GLU A 63 -4.69 -8.90 -9.03
N LEU A 64 -4.13 -10.01 -8.54
CA LEU A 64 -2.69 -10.16 -8.29
C LEU A 64 -1.89 -10.03 -9.59
N SER A 65 -2.34 -10.69 -10.65
CA SER A 65 -1.65 -10.69 -11.96
C SER A 65 -1.73 -9.34 -12.67
N SER A 66 -2.81 -8.58 -12.47
CA SER A 66 -2.96 -7.24 -13.04
C SER A 66 -2.27 -6.14 -12.24
N GLY A 67 -1.90 -6.43 -10.97
CA GLY A 67 -1.37 -5.43 -10.04
C GLY A 67 -2.45 -4.62 -9.32
N GLU A 68 -3.73 -4.90 -9.56
CA GLU A 68 -4.86 -4.29 -8.83
C GLU A 68 -4.88 -4.69 -7.35
N LEU A 69 -4.30 -5.86 -7.03
CA LEU A 69 -4.10 -6.32 -5.67
C LEU A 69 -2.64 -6.68 -5.42
N VAL A 70 -2.10 -6.24 -4.29
CA VAL A 70 -0.71 -6.54 -3.86
C VAL A 70 -0.73 -7.21 -2.49
N TYR A 71 -0.17 -8.40 -2.37
CA TYR A 71 0.00 -9.08 -1.08
C TYR A 71 1.45 -9.01 -0.58
N LYS A 72 1.65 -8.57 0.67
CA LYS A 72 2.97 -8.59 1.31
C LYS A 72 2.91 -9.05 2.76
N VAL A 73 3.96 -9.73 3.20
CA VAL A 73 4.23 -10.02 4.61
C VAL A 73 5.29 -9.03 5.10
N ILE A 74 4.99 -8.25 6.13
CA ILE A 74 5.84 -7.17 6.62
C ILE A 74 6.24 -7.45 8.06
N ASN A 75 7.53 -7.30 8.38
CA ASN A 75 8.05 -7.48 9.73
C ASN A 75 8.13 -6.14 10.47
N ILE A 76 7.27 -5.92 11.46
CA ILE A 76 7.22 -4.64 12.21
C ILE A 76 8.34 -4.48 13.25
N ASP A 77 9.14 -5.52 13.49
CA ASP A 77 10.33 -5.41 14.34
C ASP A 77 11.54 -4.81 13.58
N GLU A 78 11.44 -4.69 12.25
CA GLU A 78 12.43 -3.99 11.43
C GLU A 78 12.19 -2.47 11.52
N LYS A 79 13.28 -1.71 11.67
CA LYS A 79 13.23 -0.28 11.97
C LYS A 79 12.49 0.52 10.89
N GLU A 80 12.67 0.12 9.64
CA GLU A 80 11.99 0.71 8.48
C GLU A 80 10.46 0.51 8.52
N ASN A 81 9.97 -0.53 9.19
CA ASN A 81 8.56 -0.92 9.20
C ASN A 81 7.85 -0.57 10.54
N SER A 82 8.57 -0.10 11.55
CA SER A 82 8.00 0.14 12.88
C SER A 82 6.90 1.21 12.88
N HIS A 83 6.91 2.11 11.90
CA HIS A 83 5.91 3.17 11.74
C HIS A 83 4.49 2.63 11.51
N PHE A 84 4.35 1.42 10.96
CA PHE A 84 3.04 0.79 10.76
C PHE A 84 2.30 0.46 12.07
N ILE A 85 3.02 0.32 13.19
CA ILE A 85 2.43 0.04 14.49
C ILE A 85 1.47 1.16 14.89
N GLU A 86 1.93 2.40 14.82
CA GLU A 86 1.11 3.58 15.14
C GLU A 86 0.13 3.88 14.01
N GLY A 87 0.58 3.79 12.75
CA GLY A 87 -0.24 4.11 11.56
C GLY A 87 -1.52 3.28 11.46
N TYR A 88 -1.44 1.97 11.74
CA TYR A 88 -2.58 1.05 11.70
C TYR A 88 -3.08 0.61 13.08
N GLN A 89 -2.57 1.21 14.15
CA GLN A 89 -2.90 0.88 15.54
C GLN A 89 -2.75 -0.63 15.82
N LEU A 90 -1.61 -1.20 15.44
CA LEU A 90 -1.35 -2.63 15.54
C LEU A 90 -1.02 -3.02 16.98
N TYR A 91 -1.91 -3.74 17.63
CA TYR A 91 -1.67 -4.33 18.96
C TYR A 91 -1.09 -5.75 18.87
N THR A 92 -1.29 -6.44 17.74
CA THR A 92 -0.87 -7.83 17.52
C THR A 92 -0.63 -8.07 16.02
N LYS A 93 -0.39 -9.33 15.62
CA LYS A 93 -0.30 -9.71 14.21
C LYS A 93 -1.64 -9.43 13.54
N SER A 94 -1.59 -8.76 12.40
CA SER A 94 -2.78 -8.24 11.75
C SER A 94 -2.72 -8.43 10.25
N VAL A 95 -3.89 -8.61 9.65
CA VAL A 95 -4.08 -8.44 8.21
C VAL A 95 -4.74 -7.09 8.01
N VAL A 96 -4.14 -6.22 7.20
CA VAL A 96 -4.65 -4.89 6.88
C VAL A 96 -4.93 -4.82 5.39
N LEU A 97 -6.09 -4.26 5.05
CA LEU A 97 -6.41 -3.80 3.70
C LEU A 97 -6.07 -2.31 3.61
N SER A 98 -5.39 -1.91 2.54
CA SER A 98 -4.94 -0.53 2.29
C SER A 98 -5.25 -0.16 0.85
N ARG A 99 -6.14 0.81 0.63
CA ARG A 99 -6.42 1.35 -0.70
C ARG A 99 -5.42 2.45 -0.98
N VAL A 100 -4.67 2.29 -2.05
CA VAL A 100 -3.75 3.29 -2.55
C VAL A 100 -4.29 3.85 -3.84
N VAL A 101 -4.43 5.17 -3.92
CA VAL A 101 -4.89 5.89 -5.11
C VAL A 101 -3.84 6.94 -5.44
N SER A 102 -3.30 6.89 -6.65
CA SER A 102 -2.22 7.80 -7.07
C SER A 102 -1.08 7.92 -6.04
N GLY A 103 -0.59 6.77 -5.55
CA GLY A 103 0.54 6.69 -4.64
C GLY A 103 0.23 6.97 -3.16
N GLU A 104 -0.96 7.49 -2.83
CA GLU A 104 -1.35 7.84 -1.47
C GLU A 104 -2.39 6.86 -0.91
N GLU A 105 -2.25 6.48 0.36
CA GLU A 105 -3.29 5.68 1.04
C GLU A 105 -4.52 6.54 1.33
N THR A 106 -5.68 6.10 0.87
CA THR A 106 -6.95 6.83 1.04
C THR A 106 -7.91 6.15 2.02
N GLU A 107 -7.80 4.84 2.20
CA GLU A 107 -8.65 4.05 3.09
C GLU A 107 -7.86 2.83 3.59
N TYR A 108 -8.00 2.47 4.87
CA TYR A 108 -7.49 1.20 5.36
C TYR A 108 -8.48 0.51 6.31
N LYS A 109 -8.30 -0.80 6.51
CA LYS A 109 -9.02 -1.57 7.50
C LYS A 109 -8.17 -2.68 8.09
N ASN A 110 -8.06 -2.71 9.42
CA ASN A 110 -7.47 -3.82 10.15
C ASN A 110 -8.52 -4.93 10.39
N LEU A 111 -8.26 -6.13 9.87
CA LEU A 111 -9.19 -7.26 9.87
C LEU A 111 -9.17 -8.01 11.20
N GLN A 112 -9.75 -7.43 12.25
CA GLN A 112 -9.67 -7.97 13.63
C GLN A 112 -10.23 -9.40 13.78
N LYS A 113 -11.25 -9.76 12.99
CA LYS A 113 -11.94 -11.06 13.09
C LYS A 113 -11.10 -12.25 12.62
N ILE A 114 -9.92 -12.02 12.04
CA ILE A 114 -9.00 -13.12 11.69
C ILE A 114 -8.67 -14.00 12.89
N TRP A 115 -8.55 -13.40 14.08
CA TRP A 115 -8.26 -14.13 15.32
C TRP A 115 -9.46 -14.95 15.80
N GLU A 116 -10.67 -14.44 15.60
CA GLU A 116 -11.91 -15.13 15.96
C GLU A 116 -12.18 -16.34 15.06
N TYR A 117 -11.74 -16.29 13.80
CA TYR A 117 -12.06 -17.31 12.79
C TYR A 117 -10.93 -18.32 12.58
N LEU A 118 -9.85 -18.27 13.37
CA LEU A 118 -8.68 -19.15 13.21
C LEU A 118 -8.98 -20.65 13.27
N ASP A 119 -9.97 -21.05 14.07
CA ASP A 119 -10.34 -22.46 14.26
C ASP A 119 -11.23 -23.01 13.13
N ASP A 120 -11.73 -22.14 12.26
CA ASP A 120 -12.55 -22.48 11.10
C ASP A 120 -11.91 -21.87 9.84
N LYS A 121 -11.09 -22.68 9.16
CA LYS A 121 -10.32 -22.24 7.99
C LYS A 121 -11.24 -21.71 6.88
N ASP A 122 -12.38 -22.34 6.62
CA ASP A 122 -13.28 -21.89 5.55
C ASP A 122 -13.94 -20.57 5.90
N LYS A 123 -14.36 -20.39 7.16
CA LYS A 123 -14.90 -19.11 7.65
C LYS A 123 -13.85 -18.00 7.58
N PHE A 124 -12.60 -18.28 7.95
CA PHE A 124 -11.49 -17.33 7.83
C PHE A 124 -11.30 -16.91 6.37
N ARG A 125 -11.22 -17.88 5.46
CA ARG A 125 -10.97 -17.63 4.04
C ARG A 125 -12.10 -16.84 3.39
N ASN A 126 -13.35 -17.17 3.72
CA ASN A 126 -14.52 -16.41 3.27
C ASN A 126 -14.52 -14.98 3.81
N TYR A 127 -14.14 -14.78 5.07
CA TYR A 127 -14.02 -13.45 5.64
C TYR A 127 -12.99 -12.57 4.91
N ILE A 128 -11.78 -13.11 4.65
CA ILE A 128 -10.76 -12.39 3.84
C ILE A 128 -11.31 -12.06 2.45
N LYS A 129 -11.96 -13.02 1.80
CA LYS A 129 -12.55 -12.83 0.46
C LYS A 129 -13.61 -11.72 0.45
N GLU A 130 -14.53 -11.70 1.41
CA GLU A 130 -15.59 -10.71 1.48
C GLU A 130 -15.04 -9.30 1.72
N GLU A 131 -14.07 -9.17 2.62
CA GLU A 131 -13.44 -7.89 2.94
C GLU A 131 -12.66 -7.32 1.74
N ILE A 132 -11.88 -8.16 1.05
CA ILE A 132 -11.16 -7.74 -0.17
C ILE A 132 -12.16 -7.32 -1.26
N ASN A 133 -13.20 -8.12 -1.53
CA ASN A 133 -14.21 -7.76 -2.53
C ASN A 133 -14.93 -6.45 -2.19
N SER A 134 -15.22 -6.22 -0.90
CA SER A 134 -15.81 -4.94 -0.46
C SER A 134 -14.89 -3.77 -0.78
N PHE A 135 -13.58 -3.90 -0.55
CA PHE A 135 -12.61 -2.87 -0.92
C PHE A 135 -12.51 -2.68 -2.43
N LEU A 136 -12.42 -3.75 -3.22
CA LEU A 136 -12.32 -3.64 -4.68
C LEU A 136 -13.58 -3.01 -5.30
N HIS A 137 -14.77 -3.33 -4.80
CA HIS A 137 -16.02 -2.85 -5.41
C HIS A 137 -16.41 -1.42 -5.03
N LYS A 138 -16.02 -0.94 -3.83
CA LYS A 138 -16.19 0.49 -3.48
C LYS A 138 -15.56 1.44 -4.51
N LYS A 139 -14.42 1.06 -5.11
CA LYS A 139 -13.77 1.86 -6.17
C LYS A 139 -14.72 2.17 -7.34
N LYS A 140 -15.57 1.22 -7.73
CA LYS A 140 -16.45 1.34 -8.91
C LYS A 140 -17.63 2.29 -8.69
N GLU A 141 -17.99 2.59 -7.45
CA GLU A 141 -19.13 3.46 -7.13
C GLU A 141 -18.72 4.94 -7.03
N GLU A 142 -17.44 5.24 -6.77
CA GLU A 142 -16.91 6.60 -6.61
C GLU A 142 -16.38 7.21 -7.93
N GLU A 143 -16.26 6.39 -9.00
CA GLU A 143 -15.84 6.81 -10.35
C GLU A 143 -17.03 7.10 -11.31
N ILE A 144 -18.29 7.05 -10.84
CA ILE A 144 -19.52 7.30 -11.62
C ILE A 144 -20.15 8.66 -11.28
#